data_AF-A0A520TT79-F1
#
_entry.id   AF-A0A520TT79-F1
#
_cell.length_a   1.000
_cell.length_b   1.000
_cell.length_c   1.000
_cell.angle_alpha   90.00
_cell.angle_beta   90.00
_cell.angle_gamma   90.00
#
_symmetry.space_group_name_H-M   'P 1'
#
loop_
_entity.id
_entity.type
_entity.pdbx_description
1 polymer ?
#
loop_
_entity_poly.entity_id
_entity_poly.type
_entity_poly.pdbx_seq_one_letter_code
_entity_poly.pdbx_strand_id
1 'polypeptide(L)'
;MKVISFYLISLSLCFLISCSGLQKKELGPKDLEIEALSSSIKLLSDDMGLLKNEILKINAKKPSVQRIIVEADNFWEKGDLSNSSSLLERALRIAKNESAVYLRLSHLRLEQGLAKESSAFASRGLINKEASAWEVVLLSIYTNNS
;
A
#
# COMPACT_ATOMS: atom_id res chain seq x y z
N MET A 1 -24.12 -24.94 56.76
CA MET A 1 -23.49 -24.95 55.42
C MET A 1 -24.51 -25.23 54.29
N LYS A 2 -25.55 -24.40 54.13
CA LYS A 2 -26.49 -24.51 52.98
C LYS A 2 -26.64 -23.20 52.20
N VAL A 3 -26.26 -22.06 52.79
CA VAL A 3 -26.42 -20.74 52.18
C VAL A 3 -25.31 -20.43 51.17
N ILE A 4 -24.07 -20.88 51.41
CA ILE A 4 -22.92 -20.65 50.51
C ILE A 4 -23.05 -21.42 49.18
N SER A 5 -23.71 -22.59 49.20
CA SER A 5 -23.96 -23.40 48.00
C SER A 5 -24.94 -22.72 47.03
N PHE A 6 -25.92 -21.97 47.54
CA PHE A 6 -26.93 -21.30 46.70
C PHE A 6 -26.35 -20.10 45.93
N TYR A 7 -25.38 -19.38 46.51
CA TYR A 7 -24.72 -18.26 45.85
C TYR A 7 -23.79 -18.70 44.70
N LEU A 8 -23.13 -19.86 44.83
CA LEU A 8 -22.28 -20.41 43.76
C LEU A 8 -23.09 -20.90 42.55
N ILE A 9 -24.32 -21.36 42.76
CA ILE A 9 -25.22 -21.79 41.67
C ILE A 9 -25.83 -20.58 40.96
N SER A 10 -26.15 -19.50 41.71
CA SER A 10 -26.67 -18.24 41.16
C SER A 10 -25.65 -17.52 40.26
N LEU A 11 -24.36 -17.55 40.62
CA LEU A 11 -23.30 -16.87 39.85
C LEU A 11 -22.96 -17.60 38.53
N SER A 12 -23.27 -18.89 38.42
CA SER A 12 -23.04 -19.68 37.20
C SER A 12 -24.12 -19.44 36.12
N LEU A 13 -25.32 -19.01 36.51
CA LEU A 13 -26.46 -18.88 35.59
C LEU A 13 -26.47 -17.58 34.78
N CYS A 14 -25.64 -16.60 35.11
CA CYS A 14 -25.55 -15.32 34.38
C CYS A 14 -24.62 -15.35 33.15
N PHE A 15 -23.91 -16.46 32.89
CA PHE A 15 -22.96 -16.54 31.77
C PHE A 15 -23.57 -17.04 30.44
N LEU A 16 -24.87 -17.36 30.39
CA LEU A 16 -25.49 -17.98 29.20
C LEU A 16 -26.48 -17.10 28.43
N ILE A 17 -26.60 -15.80 28.74
CA ILE A 17 -27.54 -14.88 28.04
C ILE A 17 -26.80 -13.78 27.27
N SER A 18 -25.64 -14.08 26.70
CA SER A 18 -25.06 -13.25 25.64
C SER A 18 -25.01 -14.02 24.31
N CYS A 19 -26.19 -14.45 23.85
CA CYS A 19 -26.44 -14.53 22.41
C CYS A 19 -26.71 -13.10 21.94
N SER A 20 -25.64 -12.33 21.70
CA SER A 20 -25.73 -11.17 20.84
C SER A 20 -26.21 -11.67 19.49
N GLY A 21 -27.44 -11.31 19.13
CA GLY A 21 -27.98 -11.53 17.79
C GLY A 21 -27.00 -10.92 16.79
N LEU A 22 -26.31 -11.79 16.06
CA LEU A 22 -25.48 -11.40 14.94
C LEU A 22 -26.46 -10.89 13.86
N GLN A 23 -26.76 -9.59 13.90
CA GLN A 23 -27.45 -8.93 12.79
C GLN A 23 -26.52 -9.12 11.58
N LYS A 24 -26.90 -10.04 10.68
CA LYS A 24 -26.27 -10.16 9.37
C LYS A 24 -26.60 -8.86 8.65
N LYS A 25 -25.72 -7.86 8.79
CA LYS A 25 -25.82 -6.59 8.08
C LYS A 25 -25.81 -6.96 6.61
N GLU A 26 -26.94 -6.82 5.93
CA GLU A 26 -26.97 -6.93 4.48
C GLU A 26 -26.11 -5.79 3.95
N LEU A 27 -24.99 -6.13 3.31
CA LEU A 27 -24.08 -5.15 2.75
C LEU A 27 -24.82 -4.38 1.65
N GLY A 28 -24.80 -3.05 1.76
CA GLY A 28 -25.31 -2.20 0.69
C GLY A 28 -24.37 -2.24 -0.53
N PRO A 29 -24.83 -1.80 -1.71
CA PRO A 29 -24.00 -1.74 -2.93
C PRO A 29 -22.65 -1.02 -2.73
N LYS A 30 -22.65 0.07 -1.94
CA LYS A 30 -21.44 0.82 -1.57
C LYS A 30 -20.47 0.02 -0.70
N ASP A 31 -20.98 -0.84 0.18
CA ASP A 31 -20.15 -1.69 1.01
C ASP A 31 -19.46 -2.77 0.16
N LEU A 32 -20.17 -3.31 -0.85
CA LEU A 32 -19.62 -4.27 -1.83
C LEU A 32 -18.51 -3.65 -2.70
N GLU A 33 -18.66 -2.40 -3.13
CA GLU A 33 -17.63 -1.68 -3.89
C GLU A 33 -16.34 -1.46 -3.07
N ILE A 34 -16.49 -1.10 -1.78
CA ILE A 34 -15.35 -0.91 -0.88
C ILE A 34 -14.62 -2.24 -0.63
N GLU A 35 -15.37 -3.32 -0.45
CA GLU A 35 -14.80 -4.66 -0.26
C GLU A 35 -14.07 -5.15 -1.53
N ALA A 36 -14.66 -4.93 -2.71
CA ALA A 36 -14.03 -5.22 -3.99
C ALA A 36 -12.74 -4.40 -4.21
N LEU A 37 -12.75 -3.12 -3.86
CA LEU A 37 -11.55 -2.29 -3.90
C LEU A 37 -10.48 -2.78 -2.92
N SER A 38 -10.87 -3.08 -1.67
CA SER A 38 -9.95 -3.57 -0.64
C SER A 38 -9.29 -4.88 -1.05
N SER A 39 -10.06 -5.82 -1.61
CA SER A 39 -9.52 -7.08 -2.13
C SER A 39 -8.57 -6.88 -3.32
N SER A 40 -8.88 -5.93 -4.21
CA SER A 40 -7.99 -5.57 -5.33
C SER A 40 -6.67 -4.95 -4.84
N ILE A 41 -6.72 -4.07 -3.84
CA ILE A 41 -5.52 -3.49 -3.22
C ILE A 41 -4.69 -4.58 -2.53
N LYS A 42 -5.34 -5.53 -1.85
CA LYS A 42 -4.66 -6.66 -1.22
C LYS A 42 -3.92 -7.52 -2.26
N LEU A 43 -4.61 -7.90 -3.34
CA LEU A 43 -3.99 -8.61 -4.46
C LEU A 43 -2.76 -7.86 -5.00
N LEU A 44 -2.91 -6.54 -5.17
CA LEU A 44 -1.82 -5.69 -5.65
C LEU A 44 -0.64 -5.62 -4.68
N SER A 45 -0.88 -5.64 -3.37
CA SER A 45 0.18 -5.67 -2.36
C SER A 45 0.90 -7.02 -2.28
N ASP A 46 0.22 -8.12 -2.62
CA ASP A 46 0.76 -9.48 -2.52
C ASP A 46 1.55 -9.88 -3.78
N ASP A 47 1.28 -9.25 -4.93
CA ASP A 47 1.96 -9.52 -6.20
C ASP A 47 2.81 -8.33 -6.67
N MET A 48 4.11 -8.42 -6.40
CA MET A 48 5.09 -7.41 -6.80
C MET A 48 5.15 -7.20 -8.32
N GLY A 49 4.91 -8.23 -9.13
CA GLY A 49 4.88 -8.10 -10.58
C GLY A 49 3.71 -7.26 -11.06
N LEU A 50 2.52 -7.50 -10.50
CA LEU A 50 1.34 -6.68 -10.79
C LEU A 50 1.54 -5.23 -10.32
N LEU A 51 2.09 -5.03 -9.12
CA LEU A 51 2.38 -3.69 -8.60
C LEU A 51 3.35 -2.92 -9.49
N LYS A 52 4.41 -3.57 -9.97
CA LYS A 52 5.34 -2.99 -10.94
C LYS A 52 4.63 -2.56 -12.21
N ASN A 53 3.76 -3.40 -12.77
CA ASN A 53 3.01 -3.08 -13.98
C ASN A 53 2.11 -1.86 -13.81
N GLU A 54 1.48 -1.69 -12.64
CA GLU A 54 0.69 -0.49 -12.35
C GLU A 54 1.56 0.76 -12.23
N ILE A 55 2.76 0.64 -11.66
CA ILE A 55 3.71 1.77 -11.54
C ILE A 55 4.24 2.23 -12.89
N LEU A 56 4.55 1.30 -13.80
CA LEU A 56 5.07 1.62 -15.13
C LEU A 56 4.07 2.43 -15.97
N LYS A 57 2.77 2.34 -15.67
CA LYS A 57 1.71 3.14 -16.32
C LYS A 57 1.68 4.60 -15.84
N ILE A 58 2.31 4.90 -14.71
CA ILE A 58 2.31 6.26 -14.13
C ILE A 58 3.33 7.13 -14.86
N ASN A 59 2.84 8.19 -15.48
CA ASN A 59 3.66 9.22 -16.11
C ASN A 59 4.03 10.32 -15.12
N ALA A 60 5.24 10.86 -15.25
CA ALA A 60 5.62 12.11 -14.63
C ALA A 60 4.88 13.29 -15.24
N LYS A 61 4.64 14.32 -14.42
CA LYS A 61 4.01 15.56 -14.87
C LYS A 61 4.91 16.38 -15.79
N LYS A 62 6.22 16.36 -15.54
CA LYS A 62 7.19 17.13 -16.32
C LYS A 62 7.74 16.30 -17.49
N PRO A 63 7.63 16.77 -18.76
CA PRO A 63 8.16 16.03 -19.92
C PRO A 63 9.67 15.74 -19.86
N SER A 64 10.45 16.63 -19.25
CA SER A 64 11.89 16.41 -19.03
C SER A 64 12.16 15.24 -18.07
N VAL A 65 11.32 15.08 -17.05
CA VAL A 65 11.41 13.97 -16.10
C VAL A 65 10.86 12.68 -16.72
N GLN A 66 9.77 12.77 -17.49
CA GLN A 66 9.20 11.61 -18.19
C GLN A 66 10.22 10.92 -19.10
N ARG A 67 11.05 11.69 -19.82
CA ARG A 67 12.12 11.11 -20.65
C ARG A 67 13.12 10.29 -19.83
N ILE A 68 13.48 10.77 -18.63
CA ILE A 68 14.40 10.06 -17.73
C ILE A 68 13.74 8.80 -17.17
N ILE A 69 12.45 8.89 -16.83
CA ILE A 69 11.65 7.74 -16.38
C ILE A 69 11.64 6.65 -17.45
N VAL A 70 11.33 6.98 -18.70
CA VAL A 70 11.32 6.00 -19.80
C VAL A 70 12.68 5.31 -19.95
N GLU A 71 13.77 6.06 -19.82
CA GLU A 71 15.12 5.48 -19.84
C GLU A 71 15.38 4.57 -18.64
N ALA A 72 14.97 4.98 -17.44
CA ALA A 72 15.12 4.18 -16.22
C ALA A 72 14.27 2.90 -16.25
N ASP A 73 13.05 2.97 -16.78
CA ASP A 73 12.14 1.84 -16.95
C ASP A 73 12.74 0.81 -17.92
N ASN A 74 13.38 1.25 -19.01
CA ASN A 74 14.11 0.37 -19.93
C ASN A 74 15.27 -0.38 -19.26
N PHE A 75 16.01 0.25 -18.35
CA PHE A 75 17.05 -0.44 -17.57
C PHE A 75 16.42 -1.40 -16.56
N TRP A 76 15.33 -0.99 -15.93
CA TRP A 76 14.63 -1.79 -14.94
C TRP A 76 14.04 -3.08 -15.51
N GLU A 77 13.40 -3.02 -16.68
CA GLU A 77 12.87 -4.19 -17.38
C GLU A 77 13.97 -5.19 -17.78
N LYS A 78 15.20 -4.71 -18.00
CA LYS A 78 16.38 -5.54 -18.29
C LYS A 78 17.05 -6.10 -17.03
N GLY A 79 16.54 -5.78 -15.84
CA GLY A 79 17.13 -6.18 -14.55
C GLY A 79 18.33 -5.34 -14.12
N ASP A 80 18.65 -4.25 -14.83
CA ASP A 80 19.72 -3.33 -14.45
C ASP A 80 19.20 -2.30 -13.42
N LEU A 81 19.04 -2.78 -12.19
CA LEU A 81 18.49 -1.98 -11.10
C LEU A 81 19.41 -0.82 -10.70
N SER A 82 20.71 -0.94 -10.97
CA SER A 82 21.72 0.07 -10.63
C SER A 82 21.57 1.31 -11.53
N ASN A 83 21.58 1.12 -12.85
CA ASN A 83 21.42 2.23 -13.79
C ASN A 83 20.01 2.84 -13.69
N SER A 84 18.98 2.02 -13.51
CA SER A 84 17.62 2.52 -13.26
C SER A 84 17.56 3.41 -12.00
N SER A 85 18.14 2.96 -10.88
CA SER A 85 18.22 3.75 -9.65
C SER A 85 18.94 5.08 -9.85
N SER A 86 20.11 5.07 -10.51
CA SER A 86 20.91 6.27 -10.77
C SER A 86 20.13 7.32 -11.57
N LEU A 87 19.41 6.89 -12.60
CA LEU A 87 18.57 7.76 -13.42
C LEU A 87 17.39 8.36 -12.64
N LEU A 88 16.70 7.55 -11.83
CA LEU A 88 15.57 8.04 -11.04
C LEU A 88 16.01 9.01 -9.92
N GLU A 89 17.15 8.76 -9.29
CA GLU A 89 17.73 9.73 -8.35
C GLU A 89 18.15 11.03 -9.05
N ARG A 90 18.64 10.94 -10.30
CA ARG A 90 18.87 12.12 -11.15
C ARG A 90 17.56 12.86 -11.43
N ALA A 91 16.47 12.15 -11.70
CA ALA A 91 15.16 12.75 -11.88
C ALA A 91 14.69 13.53 -10.63
N LEU A 92 14.91 13.00 -9.42
CA LEU A 92 14.58 13.73 -8.18
C LEU A 92 15.43 15.00 -7.98
N ARG A 93 16.69 15.02 -8.46
CA ARG A 93 17.50 16.26 -8.44
C ARG A 93 16.90 17.36 -9.32
N ILE A 94 16.21 16.99 -10.40
CA ILE A 94 15.55 17.92 -11.34
C ILE A 94 14.16 18.31 -10.82
N ALA A 95 13.41 17.35 -10.28
CA ALA A 95 12.06 17.55 -9.77
C ALA A 95 11.87 16.80 -8.45
N LYS A 96 12.03 17.54 -7.34
CA LYS A 96 11.94 16.99 -5.98
C LYS A 96 10.54 16.49 -5.60
N ASN A 97 9.51 16.93 -6.30
CA ASN A 97 8.09 16.64 -6.02
C ASN A 97 7.46 15.89 -7.21
N GLU A 98 8.03 14.75 -7.60
CA GLU A 98 7.50 13.92 -8.68
C GLU A 98 7.16 12.53 -8.14
N SER A 99 5.86 12.28 -7.92
CA SER A 99 5.37 11.04 -7.30
C SER A 99 5.67 9.80 -8.16
N ALA A 100 5.59 9.93 -9.48
CA ALA A 100 5.97 8.90 -10.44
C ALA A 100 7.42 8.41 -10.24
N VAL A 101 8.34 9.28 -9.83
CA VAL A 101 9.74 8.92 -9.54
C VAL A 101 9.87 8.24 -8.19
N TYR A 102 9.19 8.77 -7.16
CA TYR A 102 9.18 8.15 -5.82
C TYR A 102 8.60 6.74 -5.85
N LEU A 103 7.52 6.49 -6.60
CA LEU A 103 6.92 5.16 -6.77
C LEU A 103 7.93 4.13 -7.29
N ARG A 104 8.68 4.51 -8.34
CA ARG A 104 9.67 3.63 -8.96
C ARG A 104 10.83 3.35 -8.02
N LEU A 105 11.33 4.38 -7.33
CA LEU A 105 12.40 4.21 -6.33
C LEU A 105 11.96 3.34 -5.15
N SER A 106 10.72 3.50 -4.69
CA SER A 106 10.15 2.63 -3.65
C SER A 106 10.13 1.17 -4.09
N HIS A 107 9.62 0.88 -5.28
CA HIS A 107 9.58 -0.48 -5.78
C HIS A 107 10.98 -1.06 -6.02
N LEU A 108 11.88 -0.31 -6.66
CA LEU A 108 13.26 -0.73 -6.91
C LEU A 108 14.02 -1.06 -5.63
N ARG A 109 13.89 -0.23 -4.60
CA ARG A 109 14.53 -0.51 -3.30
C ARG A 109 13.96 -1.76 -2.66
N LEU A 110 12.67 -2.03 -2.83
CA LEU A 110 12.07 -3.27 -2.33
C LEU A 110 12.59 -4.50 -3.10
N GLU A 111 12.67 -4.44 -4.44
CA GLU A 111 13.29 -5.49 -5.27
C GLU A 111 14.76 -5.76 -4.88
N GLN A 112 15.48 -4.73 -4.43
CA GLN A 112 16.87 -4.85 -3.95
C GLN A 112 16.99 -5.38 -2.51
N GLY A 113 15.89 -5.64 -1.82
CA GLY A 113 15.89 -6.06 -0.41
C GLY A 113 16.09 -4.91 0.59
N LEU A 114 15.97 -3.66 0.13
CA LEU A 114 16.19 -2.44 0.90
C LEU A 114 14.86 -1.84 1.39
N ALA A 115 14.11 -2.61 2.19
CA ALA A 115 12.74 -2.28 2.60
C ALA A 115 12.61 -0.92 3.33
N LYS A 116 13.57 -0.58 4.20
CA LYS A 116 13.57 0.72 4.92
C LYS A 116 13.66 1.91 3.95
N GLU A 117 14.50 1.79 2.94
CA GLU A 117 14.69 2.84 1.94
C GLU A 117 13.48 2.91 1.00
N SER A 118 12.88 1.76 0.67
CA SER A 118 11.61 1.70 -0.07
C SER A 118 10.52 2.53 0.61
N SER A 119 10.28 2.28 1.90
CA SER A 119 9.30 3.00 2.72
C SER A 119 9.66 4.49 2.88
N ALA A 120 10.95 4.81 3.03
CA ALA A 120 11.40 6.20 3.11
C ALA A 120 11.12 6.99 1.81
N PHE A 121 11.35 6.40 0.64
CA PHE A 121 10.97 7.03 -0.63
C PHE A 121 9.45 7.17 -0.77
N ALA A 122 8.70 6.17 -0.33
CA ALA A 122 7.24 6.18 -0.45
C ALA A 122 6.64 7.28 0.41
N SER A 123 7.10 7.38 1.66
CA SER A 123 6.73 8.42 2.61
C SER A 123 7.00 9.82 2.05
N ARG A 124 8.13 10.01 1.35
CA ARG A 124 8.43 11.28 0.67
C ARG A 124 7.50 11.56 -0.50
N GLY A 125 7.17 10.54 -1.30
CA GLY A 125 6.19 10.65 -2.37
C GLY A 125 4.81 11.07 -1.88
N LEU A 126 4.37 10.58 -0.71
CA LEU A 126 3.08 10.92 -0.11
C LEU A 126 2.97 12.38 0.33
N ILE A 127 4.09 13.07 0.57
CA ILE A 127 4.10 14.51 0.89
C ILE A 127 3.73 15.35 -0.35
N ASN A 128 3.85 14.78 -1.55
CA ASN A 128 3.53 15.49 -2.77
C ASN A 128 2.01 15.74 -2.89
N LYS A 129 1.59 16.98 -2.60
CA LYS A 129 0.18 17.43 -2.69
C LYS A 129 -0.44 17.29 -4.08
N GLU A 130 0.43 17.11 -5.07
CA GLU A 130 0.07 17.01 -6.47
C GLU A 130 -0.08 15.55 -6.94
N ALA A 131 0.16 14.56 -6.07
CA ALA A 131 -0.07 13.15 -6.37
C ALA A 131 -1.56 12.89 -6.65
N SER A 132 -1.84 12.09 -7.67
CA SER A 132 -3.18 11.56 -7.94
C SER A 132 -3.61 10.58 -6.84
N ALA A 133 -4.92 10.36 -6.71
CA ALA A 133 -5.45 9.38 -5.77
C ALA A 133 -4.85 7.97 -5.98
N TRP A 134 -4.62 7.59 -7.24
CA TRP A 134 -4.02 6.30 -7.56
C TRP A 134 -2.55 6.22 -7.13
N GLU A 135 -1.75 7.27 -7.40
CA GLU A 135 -0.37 7.33 -6.90
C GLU A 135 -0.29 7.26 -5.37
N VAL A 136 -1.23 7.90 -4.66
CA VAL A 136 -1.32 7.83 -3.19
C VAL A 136 -1.61 6.40 -2.73
N VAL A 137 -2.55 5.69 -3.37
CA VAL A 137 -2.83 4.28 -3.06
C VAL A 137 -1.58 3.42 -3.27
N LEU A 138 -0.93 3.56 -4.43
CA LEU A 138 0.29 2.80 -4.76
C LEU A 138 1.43 3.09 -3.78
N LEU A 139 1.66 4.35 -3.42
CA LEU A 139 2.70 4.73 -2.45
C LEU A 139 2.41 4.16 -1.06
N SER A 140 1.14 4.14 -0.65
CA SER A 140 0.73 3.64 0.68
C SER A 140 1.02 2.15 0.89
N ILE A 141 1.10 1.37 -0.20
CA ILE A 141 1.47 -0.05 -0.13
C ILE A 141 2.89 -0.22 0.46
N TYR A 142 3.81 0.68 0.14
CA TYR A 142 5.20 0.59 0.63
C TYR A 142 5.40 1.12 2.05
N THR A 143 4.48 1.95 2.56
CA THR A 143 4.56 2.47 3.94
C THR A 143 3.89 1.55 4.96
N ASN A 144 2.93 0.74 4.52
CA ASN A 144 2.16 -0.14 5.40
C ASN A 144 2.86 -1.48 5.69
N ASN A 145 3.94 -1.79 4.96
CA ASN A 145 4.67 -3.06 5.04
C ASN A 145 6.07 -2.92 5.67
N SER A 146 6.41 -1.77 6.25
CA SER A 146 7.74 -1.44 6.80
C SER A 146 7.83 -1.38 8.31
#